data_AF-A0A660UE07-F1
#
_entry.id   AF-A0A660UE07-F1
#
_cell.length_a   1.000
_cell.length_b   1.000
_cell.length_c   1.000
_cell.angle_alpha   90.00
_cell.angle_beta   90.00
_cell.angle_gamma   90.00
#
_symmetry.space_group_name_H-M   'P 1'
#
loop_
_entity.id
_entity.type
_entity.pdbx_description
1 polymer ?
#
loop_
_entity_poly.entity_id
_entity_poly.type
_entity_poly.pdbx_seq_one_letter_code
_entity_poly.pdbx_strand_id
1 'polypeptide(L)'
;MPLDLHPIEPGGHDGTGISIIRDIATIPGADYTDPETPFYTSRNSDSTGTIGGGIAVWKGGTENSPKDYSGQRVTDLASDLAFLSWTPYGIAADRSGNLYVCGTDTNRRWVKVFSIVGTFAMEIEEFPCKYSKSTPVSDGAPILAPADIALNDAENIAYVIDYEAKKAFIFTKGDVGIDLNDTNFDHTFKLFPNYPNPFNVRTIISYRISEKSRVELSVYDILGNLIVTLVNEEQEGGTYEFELSGEKLSSGIYFCRLKVGNHVEVNKMILLK
;
A
#
# COMPACT_ATOMS: atom_id res chain seq x y z
N MET A 1 -36.23 -5.63 -16.67
CA MET A 1 -34.88 -5.37 -17.21
C MET A 1 -33.91 -6.07 -16.28
N PRO A 2 -32.97 -6.91 -16.75
CA PRO A 2 -31.89 -7.29 -15.86
C PRO A 2 -31.06 -6.03 -15.63
N LEU A 3 -31.14 -5.48 -14.42
CA LEU A 3 -30.17 -4.54 -13.91
C LEU A 3 -28.82 -5.26 -13.85
N ASP A 4 -27.76 -4.51 -14.18
CA ASP A 4 -26.33 -4.81 -14.02
C ASP A 4 -25.69 -5.76 -15.03
N LEU A 5 -25.31 -5.18 -16.19
CA LEU A 5 -24.28 -5.71 -17.09
C LEU A 5 -22.86 -5.21 -16.73
N HIS A 6 -22.73 -4.40 -15.68
CA HIS A 6 -21.45 -3.81 -15.27
C HIS A 6 -20.97 -4.41 -13.96
N PRO A 7 -19.65 -4.57 -13.80
CA PRO A 7 -19.08 -5.12 -12.58
C PRO A 7 -19.24 -4.13 -11.44
N ILE A 8 -19.45 -4.67 -10.25
CA ILE A 8 -19.73 -3.91 -9.03
C ILE A 8 -18.47 -3.88 -8.17
N GLU A 9 -18.20 -2.75 -7.52
CA GLU A 9 -17.03 -2.61 -6.66
C GLU A 9 -17.02 -3.69 -5.56
N PRO A 10 -15.87 -4.33 -5.28
CA PRO A 10 -15.74 -5.27 -4.18
C PRO A 10 -16.24 -4.68 -2.87
N GLY A 11 -17.29 -5.29 -2.32
CA GLY A 11 -17.98 -4.78 -1.14
C GLY A 11 -19.40 -4.28 -1.41
N GLY A 12 -19.76 -3.93 -2.66
CA GLY A 12 -21.13 -3.65 -3.13
C GLY A 12 -21.85 -2.47 -2.45
N HIS A 13 -22.78 -1.81 -3.16
CA HIS A 13 -23.61 -0.77 -2.56
C HIS A 13 -24.39 -1.32 -1.35
N ASP A 14 -24.30 -0.64 -0.20
CA ASP A 14 -24.92 -1.08 1.06
C ASP A 14 -26.44 -0.82 1.11
N GLY A 15 -27.01 -0.21 0.06
CA GLY A 15 -28.43 0.13 -0.01
C GLY A 15 -28.79 1.46 0.65
N THR A 16 -27.87 2.08 1.42
CA THR A 16 -28.14 3.31 2.18
C THR A 16 -27.83 4.58 1.39
N GLY A 17 -27.03 4.46 0.32
CA GLY A 17 -26.50 5.60 -0.45
C GLY A 17 -25.31 6.27 0.22
N ILE A 18 -24.89 5.80 1.40
CA ILE A 18 -23.81 6.43 2.16
C ILE A 18 -22.44 5.83 1.81
N SER A 19 -22.39 4.58 1.35
CA SER A 19 -21.15 3.92 0.93
C SER A 19 -21.11 3.77 -0.60
N ILE A 20 -20.38 4.66 -1.26
CA ILE A 20 -20.29 4.79 -2.73
C ILE A 20 -18.85 4.99 -3.18
N ILE A 21 -18.57 4.72 -4.47
CA ILE A 21 -17.33 5.16 -5.10
C ILE A 21 -17.23 6.68 -4.90
N ARG A 22 -16.12 7.12 -4.31
CA ARG A 22 -15.83 8.52 -4.05
C ARG A 22 -14.88 9.10 -5.08
N ASP A 23 -13.92 8.30 -5.49
CA ASP A 23 -12.86 8.75 -6.36
C ASP A 23 -12.32 7.60 -7.22
N ILE A 24 -11.67 7.94 -8.32
CA ILE A 24 -11.12 7.01 -9.30
C ILE A 24 -9.72 7.49 -9.72
N ALA A 25 -8.76 6.58 -9.69
CA ALA A 25 -7.40 6.84 -10.15
C ALA A 25 -7.08 5.97 -11.36
N THR A 26 -6.81 6.61 -12.49
CA THR A 26 -6.20 6.00 -13.68
C THR A 26 -4.72 6.34 -13.74
N ILE A 27 -3.90 5.44 -14.25
CA ILE A 27 -2.46 5.63 -14.44
C ILE A 27 -2.26 6.54 -15.67
N PRO A 28 -1.65 7.73 -15.51
CA PRO A 28 -1.45 8.65 -16.62
C PRO A 28 -0.59 8.02 -17.73
N GLY A 29 -1.13 7.99 -18.95
CA GLY A 29 -0.42 7.46 -20.12
C GLY A 29 -0.40 5.94 -20.24
N ALA A 30 -1.12 5.20 -19.38
CA ALA A 30 -1.27 3.76 -19.51
C ALA A 30 -2.19 3.35 -20.68
N ASP A 31 -1.99 2.13 -21.18
CA ASP A 31 -2.80 1.55 -22.26
C ASP A 31 -4.01 0.79 -21.70
N TYR A 32 -5.19 1.39 -21.80
CA TYR A 32 -6.45 0.80 -21.34
C TYR A 32 -7.12 -0.14 -22.36
N THR A 33 -6.42 -0.44 -23.46
CA THR A 33 -6.77 -1.57 -24.34
C THR A 33 -6.14 -2.89 -23.87
N ASP A 34 -5.14 -2.84 -22.99
CA ASP A 34 -4.58 -4.00 -22.30
C ASP A 34 -5.44 -4.36 -21.07
N PRO A 35 -6.03 -5.57 -21.02
CA PRO A 35 -6.83 -5.99 -19.88
C PRO A 35 -6.05 -6.10 -18.56
N GLU A 36 -4.72 -6.13 -18.59
CA GLU A 36 -3.89 -6.18 -17.38
C GLU A 36 -3.60 -4.80 -16.77
N THR A 37 -3.89 -3.72 -17.50
CA THR A 37 -3.73 -2.34 -17.03
C THR A 37 -4.75 -2.02 -15.93
N PRO A 38 -4.30 -1.71 -14.70
CA PRO A 38 -5.21 -1.42 -13.62
C PRO A 38 -5.77 0.01 -13.66
N PHE A 39 -6.94 0.17 -13.05
CA PHE A 39 -7.37 1.43 -12.44
C PHE A 39 -7.86 1.16 -11.01
N TYR A 40 -8.00 2.22 -10.22
CA TYR A 40 -8.33 2.12 -8.81
C TYR A 40 -9.57 2.94 -8.49
N THR A 41 -10.38 2.47 -7.55
CA THR A 41 -11.49 3.25 -6.97
C THR A 41 -11.33 3.35 -5.48
N SER A 42 -11.74 4.47 -4.91
CA SER A 42 -11.88 4.65 -3.46
C SER A 42 -13.35 4.61 -3.07
N ARG A 43 -13.63 4.07 -1.89
CA ARG A 43 -14.98 3.97 -1.34
C ARG A 43 -15.00 4.31 0.14
N ASN A 44 -15.89 5.19 0.55
CA ASN A 44 -16.08 5.50 1.97
C ASN A 44 -16.89 4.42 2.70
N SER A 45 -16.75 4.36 4.03
CA SER A 45 -17.37 3.33 4.87
C SER A 45 -18.46 3.87 5.77
N ASP A 46 -19.42 3.00 6.09
CA ASP A 46 -20.29 3.15 7.25
C ASP A 46 -19.54 2.66 8.51
N SER A 47 -19.54 3.45 9.59
CA SER A 47 -18.90 3.09 10.86
C SER A 47 -19.71 2.07 11.70
N THR A 48 -20.90 1.67 11.27
CA THR A 48 -21.80 0.75 11.99
C THR A 48 -21.52 -0.74 11.72
N GLY A 49 -20.51 -1.06 10.91
CA GLY A 49 -19.82 -2.36 10.94
C GLY A 49 -20.32 -3.42 9.96
N THR A 50 -21.12 -3.05 8.94
CA THR A 50 -21.62 -4.04 7.96
C THR A 50 -20.84 -4.08 6.64
N ILE A 51 -20.29 -2.96 6.17
CA ILE A 51 -19.44 -2.93 4.96
C ILE A 51 -18.29 -1.92 5.16
N GLY A 52 -17.07 -2.42 5.31
CA GLY A 52 -15.86 -1.59 5.34
C GLY A 52 -15.56 -1.02 3.97
N GLY A 53 -15.27 0.28 3.90
CA GLY A 53 -14.77 0.95 2.69
C GLY A 53 -13.33 0.54 2.36
N GLY A 54 -12.73 1.28 1.44
CA GLY A 54 -11.32 1.11 1.08
C GLY A 54 -11.06 1.37 -0.39
N ILE A 55 -9.99 0.75 -0.89
CA ILE A 55 -9.60 0.84 -2.29
C ILE A 55 -9.87 -0.49 -2.99
N ALA A 56 -10.36 -0.41 -4.22
CA ALA A 56 -10.40 -1.54 -5.15
C ALA A 56 -9.44 -1.30 -6.32
N VAL A 57 -8.81 -2.37 -6.78
CA VAL A 57 -8.07 -2.43 -8.05
C VAL A 57 -8.90 -3.20 -9.07
N TRP A 58 -8.93 -2.72 -10.31
CA TRP A 58 -9.77 -3.26 -11.38
C TRP A 58 -8.92 -3.69 -12.57
N LYS A 59 -9.11 -4.93 -13.04
CA LYS A 59 -8.42 -5.51 -14.22
C LYS A 59 -9.34 -6.46 -14.98
N GLY A 60 -8.90 -6.98 -16.12
CA GLY A 60 -9.60 -7.99 -16.93
C GLY A 60 -10.52 -7.41 -18.00
N GLY A 61 -10.88 -6.13 -17.89
CA GLY A 61 -11.66 -5.41 -18.90
C GLY A 61 -10.82 -4.39 -19.65
N THR A 62 -11.44 -3.75 -20.64
CA THR A 62 -10.83 -2.66 -21.41
C THR A 62 -11.80 -1.49 -21.51
N GLU A 63 -11.33 -0.34 -21.99
CA GLU A 63 -12.20 0.81 -22.28
C GLU A 63 -13.36 0.46 -23.25
N ASN A 64 -13.14 -0.52 -24.14
CA ASN A 64 -14.13 -0.98 -25.11
C ASN A 64 -15.00 -2.13 -24.59
N SER A 65 -14.56 -2.81 -23.52
CA SER A 65 -15.27 -3.91 -22.87
C SER A 65 -15.34 -3.72 -21.35
N PRO A 66 -15.98 -2.65 -20.85
CA PRO A 66 -15.96 -2.29 -19.43
C PRO A 66 -16.71 -3.29 -18.53
N LYS A 67 -17.59 -4.10 -19.10
CA LYS A 67 -18.30 -5.16 -18.39
C LYS A 67 -17.39 -6.31 -17.93
N ASP A 68 -16.21 -6.45 -18.53
CA ASP A 68 -15.29 -7.56 -18.28
C ASP A 68 -14.30 -7.23 -17.14
N TYR A 69 -14.31 -5.98 -16.63
CA TYR A 69 -13.52 -5.64 -15.45
C TYR A 69 -13.96 -6.45 -14.24
N SER A 70 -12.99 -6.85 -13.43
CA SER A 70 -13.17 -7.53 -12.16
C SER A 70 -12.40 -6.75 -11.11
N GLY A 71 -13.14 -6.25 -10.12
CA GLY A 71 -12.56 -5.52 -9.00
C GLY A 71 -12.08 -6.48 -7.94
N GLN A 72 -10.98 -6.13 -7.26
CA GLN A 72 -10.52 -6.80 -6.05
C GLN A 72 -10.12 -5.76 -5.00
N ARG A 73 -10.39 -6.05 -3.72
CA ARG A 73 -10.05 -5.13 -2.63
C ARG A 73 -8.53 -5.09 -2.44
N VAL A 74 -7.99 -3.89 -2.37
CA VAL A 74 -6.60 -3.65 -2.00
C VAL A 74 -6.46 -3.69 -0.48
N THR A 75 -5.40 -4.33 0.00
CA THR A 75 -5.10 -4.46 1.43
C THR A 75 -3.67 -4.01 1.72
N ASP A 76 -3.48 -3.32 2.84
CA ASP A 76 -2.20 -2.93 3.40
C ASP A 76 -2.06 -3.42 4.85
N LEU A 77 -0.83 -3.52 5.35
CA LEU A 77 -0.54 -4.05 6.70
C LEU A 77 -1.03 -3.14 7.82
N ALA A 78 -0.95 -1.82 7.62
CA ALA A 78 -1.34 -0.83 8.63
C ALA A 78 -2.86 -0.59 8.65
N SER A 79 -3.59 -1.20 7.71
CA SER A 79 -5.02 -0.96 7.46
C SER A 79 -5.33 0.51 7.15
N ASP A 80 -4.37 1.23 6.57
CA ASP A 80 -4.54 2.62 6.14
C ASP A 80 -5.52 2.72 4.94
N LEU A 81 -5.61 1.68 4.12
CA LEU A 81 -6.53 1.58 2.99
C LEU A 81 -7.84 0.87 3.35
N ALA A 82 -7.98 0.43 4.61
CA ALA A 82 -9.27 0.00 5.16
C ALA A 82 -9.98 1.25 5.70
N PHE A 83 -10.64 1.99 4.81
CA PHE A 83 -11.38 3.18 5.22
C PHE A 83 -12.54 2.74 6.11
N LEU A 84 -12.52 3.15 7.39
CA LEU A 84 -13.54 2.83 8.39
C LEU A 84 -14.33 4.07 8.84
N SER A 85 -14.01 5.22 8.23
CA SER A 85 -14.69 6.50 8.48
C SER A 85 -15.63 6.85 7.33
N TRP A 86 -16.64 7.65 7.67
CA TRP A 86 -17.53 8.32 6.72
C TRP A 86 -16.82 9.40 5.92
N THR A 87 -15.70 9.92 6.44
CA THR A 87 -14.87 10.92 5.77
C THR A 87 -14.42 10.38 4.41
N PRO A 88 -14.51 11.17 3.34
CA PRO A 88 -13.98 10.75 2.05
C PRO A 88 -12.45 10.59 2.12
N TYR A 89 -11.93 9.83 1.16
CA TYR A 89 -10.51 9.62 0.91
C TYR A 89 -10.31 9.83 -0.59
N GLY A 90 -9.40 10.72 -0.96
CA GLY A 90 -9.03 10.97 -2.35
C GLY A 90 -7.88 10.08 -2.78
N ILE A 91 -7.85 9.71 -4.07
CA ILE A 91 -6.82 8.88 -4.66
C ILE A 91 -6.33 9.41 -6.00
N ALA A 92 -5.04 9.24 -6.28
CA ALA A 92 -4.45 9.47 -7.60
C ALA A 92 -3.36 8.45 -7.88
N ALA A 93 -3.09 8.17 -9.15
CA ALA A 93 -1.98 7.33 -9.54
C ALA A 93 -0.91 8.18 -10.25
N ASP A 94 0.35 7.91 -9.96
CA ASP A 94 1.46 8.42 -10.77
C ASP A 94 1.65 7.56 -12.04
N ARG A 95 2.52 8.00 -12.96
CA ARG A 95 2.87 7.29 -14.20
C ARG A 95 3.52 5.94 -13.97
N SER A 96 4.08 5.70 -12.78
CA SER A 96 4.67 4.41 -12.40
C SER A 96 3.63 3.44 -11.83
N GLY A 97 2.38 3.90 -11.62
CA GLY A 97 1.30 3.13 -11.03
C GLY A 97 1.29 3.12 -9.50
N ASN A 98 2.08 3.97 -8.83
CA ASN A 98 1.97 4.13 -7.38
C ASN A 98 0.72 4.95 -7.05
N LEU A 99 0.02 4.54 -6.00
CA LEU A 99 -1.24 5.11 -5.59
C LEU A 99 -1.04 6.10 -4.44
N TYR A 100 -1.31 7.36 -4.70
CA TYR A 100 -1.40 8.42 -3.72
C TYR A 100 -2.78 8.37 -3.09
N VAL A 101 -2.82 8.45 -1.77
CA VAL A 101 -4.06 8.37 -1.00
C VAL A 101 -4.02 9.44 0.09
N CYS A 102 -5.07 10.24 0.19
CA CYS A 102 -5.25 11.19 1.29
C CYS A 102 -6.37 10.71 2.21
N GLY A 103 -6.15 10.84 3.52
CA GLY A 103 -7.06 10.23 4.49
C GLY A 103 -7.00 10.80 5.88
N THR A 104 -8.05 10.52 6.64
CA THR A 104 -8.15 10.86 8.06
C THR A 104 -8.69 9.70 8.86
N ASP A 105 -8.07 9.40 10.00
CA ASP A 105 -8.66 8.57 11.04
C ASP A 105 -8.80 9.37 12.34
N THR A 106 -9.24 8.70 13.41
CA THR A 106 -9.50 9.31 14.73
C THR A 106 -8.39 10.25 15.19
N ASN A 107 -7.12 9.92 14.92
CA ASN A 107 -5.97 10.66 15.42
C ASN A 107 -4.94 11.03 14.34
N ARG A 108 -5.01 10.44 13.14
CA ARG A 108 -4.10 10.72 12.03
C ARG A 108 -4.81 11.47 10.94
N ARG A 109 -4.09 12.40 10.34
CA ARG A 109 -4.36 12.88 8.99
C ARG A 109 -3.10 12.64 8.19
N TRP A 110 -3.24 12.25 6.93
CA TRP A 110 -2.08 11.82 6.16
C TRP A 110 -2.33 11.92 4.67
N VAL A 111 -1.23 11.99 3.93
CA VAL A 111 -1.16 11.86 2.48
C VAL A 111 -0.02 10.89 2.21
N LYS A 112 -0.34 9.69 1.75
CA LYS A 112 0.61 8.57 1.61
C LYS A 112 0.66 8.09 0.18
N VAL A 113 1.75 7.43 -0.16
CA VAL A 113 1.96 6.77 -1.46
C VAL A 113 2.16 5.29 -1.23
N PHE A 114 1.47 4.50 -2.03
CA PHE A 114 1.50 3.05 -1.97
C PHE A 114 1.94 2.47 -3.32
N SER A 115 2.95 1.59 -3.30
CA SER A 115 3.21 0.70 -4.42
C SER A 115 2.18 -0.43 -4.39
N ILE A 116 1.47 -0.64 -5.50
CA ILE A 116 0.44 -1.68 -5.59
C ILE A 116 0.95 -2.87 -6.41
N VAL A 117 0.91 -4.07 -5.83
CA VAL A 117 1.26 -5.33 -6.50
C VAL A 117 0.10 -6.31 -6.33
N GLY A 118 -0.63 -6.57 -7.42
CA GLY A 118 -1.88 -7.32 -7.36
C GLY A 118 -2.89 -6.59 -6.48
N THR A 119 -3.30 -7.22 -5.37
CA THR A 119 -4.19 -6.64 -4.35
C THR A 119 -3.45 -6.09 -3.12
N PHE A 120 -2.12 -6.08 -3.13
CA PHE A 120 -1.32 -5.67 -1.98
C PHE A 120 -0.78 -4.26 -2.16
N ALA A 121 -0.94 -3.44 -1.12
CA ALA A 121 -0.39 -2.11 -1.04
C ALA A 121 0.76 -2.06 -0.03
N MET A 122 1.89 -1.52 -0.46
CA MET A 122 3.02 -1.21 0.40
C MET A 122 3.18 0.30 0.47
N GLU A 123 3.10 0.88 1.67
CA GLU A 123 3.46 2.28 1.87
C GLU A 123 4.94 2.47 1.51
N ILE A 124 5.20 3.37 0.57
CA ILE A 124 6.56 3.71 0.13
C ILE A 124 6.93 5.14 0.49
N GLU A 125 5.95 5.98 0.84
CA GLU A 125 6.17 7.39 1.16
C GLU A 125 4.98 8.00 1.92
N GLU A 126 5.25 9.00 2.76
CA GLU A 126 4.23 9.85 3.39
C GLU A 126 4.64 11.32 3.31
N PHE A 127 3.73 12.16 2.84
CA PHE A 127 3.93 13.60 2.77
C PHE A 127 3.70 14.26 4.14
N PRO A 128 4.52 15.27 4.49
CA PRO A 128 4.44 15.91 5.80
C PRO A 128 3.11 16.65 5.99
N CYS A 129 2.46 16.45 7.14
CA CYS A 129 1.26 17.20 7.51
C CYS A 129 1.20 17.47 9.02
N LYS A 130 0.32 18.38 9.45
CA LYS A 130 0.29 18.81 10.85
C LYS A 130 -0.07 17.73 11.86
N TYR A 131 -0.78 16.70 11.40
CA TYR A 131 -1.37 15.68 12.26
C TYR A 131 -1.03 14.27 11.78
N SER A 132 0.04 14.11 11.00
CA SER A 132 0.59 12.80 10.70
C SER A 132 1.15 12.19 11.98
N LYS A 133 1.09 10.86 12.10
CA LYS A 133 1.76 10.14 13.20
C LYS A 133 3.23 9.83 12.88
N SER A 134 3.59 9.69 11.61
CA SER A 134 4.93 9.28 11.18
C SER A 134 5.79 10.50 10.84
N THR A 135 5.21 11.53 10.21
CA THR A 135 5.90 12.71 9.67
C THR A 135 5.19 14.03 10.04
N PRO A 136 4.92 14.31 11.34
CA PRO A 136 4.23 15.53 11.75
C PRO A 136 5.07 16.80 11.53
N VAL A 137 4.45 17.88 11.05
CA VAL A 137 5.08 19.21 10.94
C VAL A 137 4.16 20.28 11.53
N SER A 138 4.60 21.08 12.49
CA SER A 138 3.75 22.05 13.20
C SER A 138 3.00 23.03 12.29
N ASP A 139 3.64 23.42 11.19
CA ASP A 139 3.12 24.33 10.16
C ASP A 139 2.50 23.60 8.95
N GLY A 140 2.40 22.27 9.02
CA GLY A 140 1.81 21.45 7.98
C GLY A 140 0.31 21.74 7.76
N ALA A 141 -0.23 21.27 6.65
CA ALA A 141 -1.63 21.46 6.33
C ALA A 141 -2.55 20.72 7.33
N PRO A 142 -3.54 21.41 7.93
CA PRO A 142 -4.52 20.80 8.83
C PRO A 142 -5.71 20.25 8.04
N ILE A 143 -5.52 19.15 7.30
CA ILE A 143 -6.61 18.51 6.56
C ILE A 143 -7.67 17.94 7.53
N LEU A 144 -8.94 17.98 7.14
CA LEU A 144 -10.09 17.60 7.94
C LEU A 144 -10.94 16.54 7.24
N ALA A 145 -11.27 16.76 5.97
CA ALA A 145 -12.04 15.84 5.13
C ALA A 145 -11.51 15.87 3.69
N PRO A 146 -10.35 15.26 3.43
CA PRO A 146 -9.72 15.26 2.12
C PRO A 146 -10.54 14.39 1.17
N ALA A 147 -10.98 14.96 0.04
CA ALA A 147 -11.91 14.32 -0.86
C ALA A 147 -11.27 13.85 -2.18
N ASP A 148 -10.18 14.50 -2.59
CA ASP A 148 -9.52 14.27 -3.86
C ASP A 148 -8.03 14.67 -3.72
N ILE A 149 -7.19 14.09 -4.56
CA ILE A 149 -5.77 14.39 -4.69
C ILE A 149 -5.39 14.50 -6.16
N ALA A 150 -4.68 15.56 -6.54
CA ALA A 150 -4.14 15.74 -7.87
C ALA A 150 -2.62 15.90 -7.79
N LEU A 151 -1.90 15.37 -8.77
CA LEU A 151 -0.44 15.47 -8.85
C LEU A 151 -0.03 16.50 -9.90
N ASN A 152 1.11 17.16 -9.69
CA ASN A 152 1.75 17.93 -10.77
C ASN A 152 2.47 17.01 -11.77
N ASP A 153 2.88 17.56 -12.92
CA ASP A 153 3.54 16.79 -14.00
C ASP A 153 4.84 16.07 -13.58
N ALA A 154 5.51 16.59 -12.56
CA ALA A 154 6.74 16.04 -11.98
C ALA A 154 6.48 15.07 -10.82
N GLU A 155 5.22 14.86 -10.43
CA GLU A 155 4.77 13.90 -9.42
C GLU A 155 5.47 14.07 -8.06
N ASN A 156 5.85 15.31 -7.74
CA ASN A 156 6.51 15.70 -6.50
C ASN A 156 5.68 16.71 -5.69
N ILE A 157 4.52 17.10 -6.20
CA ILE A 157 3.55 17.94 -5.50
C ILE A 157 2.19 17.26 -5.58
N ALA A 158 1.58 17.05 -4.43
CA ALA A 158 0.20 16.62 -4.27
C ALA A 158 -0.68 17.79 -3.83
N TYR A 159 -1.71 18.07 -4.61
CA TYR A 159 -2.78 19.02 -4.30
C TYR A 159 -3.95 18.25 -3.71
N VAL A 160 -4.29 18.48 -2.45
CA VAL A 160 -5.39 17.80 -1.77
C VAL A 160 -6.56 18.75 -1.61
N ILE A 161 -7.71 18.40 -2.19
CA ILE A 161 -8.94 19.15 -2.01
C ILE A 161 -9.61 18.67 -0.72
N ASP A 162 -9.91 19.60 0.18
CA ASP A 162 -10.56 19.32 1.45
C ASP A 162 -11.98 19.88 1.47
N TYR A 163 -12.96 18.98 1.64
CA TYR A 163 -14.37 19.32 1.61
C TYR A 163 -14.79 20.16 2.83
N GLU A 164 -14.29 19.83 4.02
CA GLU A 164 -14.70 20.50 5.27
C GLU A 164 -14.00 21.84 5.43
N ALA A 165 -12.69 21.90 5.13
CA ALA A 165 -11.92 23.13 5.16
C ALA A 165 -12.24 24.07 3.98
N LYS A 166 -12.88 23.56 2.92
CA LYS A 166 -13.22 24.29 1.68
C LYS A 166 -12.01 24.94 1.01
N LYS A 167 -10.88 24.22 0.99
CA LYS A 167 -9.59 24.68 0.48
C LYS A 167 -8.85 23.54 -0.19
N ALA A 168 -7.94 23.91 -1.10
CA ALA A 168 -6.90 23.00 -1.56
C ALA A 168 -5.64 23.21 -0.71
N PHE A 169 -5.01 22.12 -0.31
CA PHE A 169 -3.72 22.12 0.38
C PHE A 169 -2.65 21.59 -0.57
N ILE A 170 -1.44 22.15 -0.45
CA ILE A 170 -0.29 21.76 -1.27
C ILE A 170 0.66 20.98 -0.37
N PHE A 171 0.95 19.77 -0.77
CA PHE A 171 1.93 18.90 -0.15
C PHE A 171 3.08 18.75 -1.14
N THR A 172 4.25 19.24 -0.76
CA THR A 172 5.46 19.05 -1.56
C THR A 172 6.23 17.88 -0.97
N LYS A 173 6.68 16.99 -1.86
CA LYS A 173 7.64 15.93 -1.53
C LYS A 173 8.90 16.62 -1.04
N GLY A 174 9.07 16.62 0.28
CA GLY A 174 10.25 17.17 0.92
C GLY A 174 11.29 16.08 1.04
N ASP A 175 12.55 16.42 0.77
CA ASP A 175 13.62 15.77 1.52
C ASP A 175 13.33 16.05 2.99
N VAL A 176 13.17 15.00 3.79
CA VAL A 176 13.14 15.17 5.24
C VAL A 176 14.48 15.79 5.60
N GLY A 177 14.49 17.07 5.96
CA GLY A 177 15.65 17.70 6.56
C GLY A 177 15.97 16.93 7.83
N ILE A 178 17.05 16.14 7.79
CA ILE A 178 17.62 15.50 8.96
C ILE A 178 18.02 16.63 9.90
N ASP A 179 17.43 16.70 11.11
CA ASP A 179 18.11 17.36 12.22
C ASP A 179 19.41 16.58 12.42
N LEU A 180 20.54 17.18 12.04
CA LEU A 180 21.88 16.56 11.97
C LEU A 180 22.41 16.07 13.33
N ASN A 181 21.58 16.03 14.35
CA ASN A 181 21.86 15.40 15.63
C ASN A 181 21.38 13.95 15.75
N ASP A 182 20.71 13.38 14.74
CA ASP A 182 20.30 11.96 14.75
C ASP A 182 20.62 11.26 13.41
N THR A 183 21.92 11.03 13.17
CA THR A 183 22.46 10.43 11.94
C THR A 183 22.35 8.90 11.91
N ASN A 184 21.14 8.31 11.86
CA ASN A 184 21.08 6.85 11.69
C ASN A 184 19.81 6.25 11.05
N PHE A 185 19.26 6.84 10.00
CA PHE A 185 18.26 6.14 9.17
C PHE A 185 18.54 6.33 7.67
N ASP A 186 19.62 5.71 7.19
CA ASP A 186 19.79 5.32 5.80
C ASP A 186 19.30 3.87 5.65
N HIS A 187 18.07 3.66 5.14
CA HIS A 187 17.64 2.32 4.75
C HIS A 187 18.22 1.97 3.37
N THR A 188 19.52 1.66 3.32
CA THR A 188 20.18 1.08 2.13
C THR A 188 19.62 -0.30 1.76
N PHE A 189 18.88 -0.93 2.66
CA PHE A 189 18.16 -2.18 2.44
C PHE A 189 16.94 -2.28 3.39
N LYS A 190 15.94 -3.09 3.02
CA LYS A 190 14.71 -3.32 3.81
C LYS A 190 14.13 -4.71 3.59
N LEU A 191 13.80 -5.44 4.66
CA LEU A 191 13.00 -6.65 4.66
C LEU A 191 11.55 -6.31 5.02
N PHE A 192 10.64 -6.51 4.07
CA PHE A 192 9.21 -6.28 4.30
C PHE A 192 8.58 -7.47 5.04
N PRO A 193 7.55 -7.24 5.86
CA PRO A 193 6.80 -8.32 6.48
C PRO A 193 6.30 -9.31 5.43
N ASN A 194 6.43 -10.61 5.69
CA ASN A 194 5.93 -11.62 4.77
C ASN A 194 4.40 -11.55 4.70
N TYR A 195 3.80 -11.85 3.54
CA TYR A 195 2.36 -11.87 3.37
C TYR A 195 1.87 -13.11 2.61
N PRO A 196 0.81 -13.81 3.08
CA PRO A 196 0.08 -13.55 4.33
C PRO A 196 0.95 -13.82 5.58
N ASN A 197 0.60 -13.20 6.71
CA ASN A 197 1.17 -13.50 8.03
C ASN A 197 0.11 -13.20 9.12
N PRO A 198 -0.48 -14.22 9.77
CA PRO A 198 -0.16 -15.63 9.63
C PRO A 198 -0.47 -16.21 8.23
N PHE A 199 0.33 -17.17 7.77
CA PHE A 199 0.10 -17.85 6.49
C PHE A 199 -0.38 -19.29 6.66
N ASN A 200 -1.10 -19.78 5.65
CA ASN A 200 -1.42 -21.20 5.47
C ASN A 200 -0.86 -21.66 4.11
N VAL A 201 -0.13 -22.78 4.10
CA VAL A 201 0.55 -23.40 2.94
C VAL A 201 1.65 -22.55 2.28
N ARG A 202 1.48 -21.24 2.06
CA ARG A 202 2.46 -20.38 1.36
C ARG A 202 2.44 -18.92 1.84
N THR A 203 3.59 -18.25 1.77
CA THR A 203 3.75 -16.81 2.02
C THR A 203 4.79 -16.20 1.09
N ILE A 204 4.66 -14.92 0.77
CA ILE A 204 5.63 -14.16 -0.01
C ILE A 204 6.52 -13.36 0.95
N ILE A 205 7.82 -13.45 0.76
CA ILE A 205 8.83 -12.66 1.46
C ILE A 205 9.43 -11.69 0.46
N SER A 206 9.30 -10.40 0.74
CA SER A 206 9.81 -9.34 -0.14
C SER A 206 10.89 -8.51 0.57
N TYR A 207 11.92 -8.08 -0.17
CA TYR A 207 12.93 -7.15 0.33
C TYR A 207 13.44 -6.22 -0.77
N ARG A 208 14.06 -5.12 -0.36
CA ARG A 208 14.71 -4.15 -1.23
C ARG A 208 16.16 -3.94 -0.82
N ILE A 209 17.03 -3.76 -1.82
CA ILE A 209 18.39 -3.24 -1.66
C ILE A 209 18.56 -2.03 -2.59
N SER A 210 19.23 -0.98 -2.12
CA SER A 210 19.38 0.29 -2.86
C SER A 210 20.61 0.29 -3.78
N GLU A 211 21.58 -0.57 -3.52
CA GLU A 211 22.80 -0.71 -4.31
C GLU A 211 23.24 -2.18 -4.39
N LYS A 212 24.15 -2.46 -5.35
CA LYS A 212 24.67 -3.81 -5.56
C LYS A 212 25.31 -4.35 -4.28
N SER A 213 24.78 -5.45 -3.78
CA SER A 213 25.18 -6.00 -2.49
C SER A 213 25.17 -7.53 -2.45
N ARG A 214 26.00 -8.11 -1.58
CA ARG A 214 25.89 -9.53 -1.21
C ARG A 214 24.71 -9.71 -0.25
N VAL A 215 23.70 -10.45 -0.69
CA VAL A 215 22.45 -10.71 0.03
C VAL A 215 22.39 -12.15 0.49
N GLU A 216 21.98 -12.36 1.74
CA GLU A 216 21.60 -13.67 2.26
C GLU A 216 20.20 -13.59 2.90
N LEU A 217 19.22 -14.27 2.30
CA LEU A 217 17.86 -14.40 2.83
C LEU A 217 17.67 -15.81 3.35
N SER A 218 17.44 -15.95 4.65
CA SER A 218 17.35 -17.25 5.33
C SER A 218 16.15 -17.30 6.29
N VAL A 219 15.57 -18.48 6.49
CA VAL A 219 14.43 -18.71 7.38
C VAL A 219 14.85 -19.65 8.52
N TYR A 220 14.45 -19.31 9.74
CA TYR A 220 14.79 -20.00 10.98
C TYR A 220 13.53 -20.41 11.74
N ASP A 221 13.60 -21.48 12.53
CA ASP A 221 12.57 -21.80 13.53
C ASP A 221 12.74 -20.99 14.83
N ILE A 222 11.83 -21.17 15.78
CA ILE A 222 11.85 -20.48 17.09
C ILE A 222 13.06 -20.83 17.96
N LEU A 223 13.74 -21.95 17.69
CA LEU A 223 14.96 -22.37 18.39
C LEU A 223 16.23 -21.84 17.71
N GLY A 224 16.09 -21.15 16.58
CA GLY A 224 17.19 -20.61 15.79
C GLY A 224 17.83 -21.63 14.84
N ASN A 225 17.20 -22.78 14.59
CA ASN A 225 17.69 -23.71 13.58
C ASN A 225 17.39 -23.16 12.18
N LEU A 226 18.39 -23.23 11.29
CA LEU A 226 18.22 -22.86 9.89
C LEU A 226 17.29 -23.86 9.20
N ILE A 227 16.19 -23.36 8.64
CA ILE A 227 15.22 -24.14 7.88
C ILE A 227 15.57 -24.15 6.40
N VAL A 228 15.80 -22.96 5.83
CA VAL A 228 16.16 -22.81 4.41
C VAL A 228 16.87 -21.49 4.18
N THR A 229 17.79 -21.47 3.21
CA THR A 229 18.35 -20.25 2.63
C THR A 229 17.74 -20.07 1.25
N LEU A 230 17.00 -18.98 1.08
CA LEU A 230 16.28 -18.62 -0.15
C LEU A 230 17.21 -17.89 -1.14
N VAL A 231 18.13 -17.08 -0.61
CA VAL A 231 19.09 -16.30 -1.39
C VAL A 231 20.45 -16.33 -0.70
N ASN A 232 21.52 -16.46 -1.48
CA ASN A 232 22.89 -16.27 -1.01
C ASN A 232 23.80 -15.92 -2.19
N GLU A 233 23.63 -14.72 -2.73
CA GLU A 233 24.35 -14.25 -3.93
C GLU A 233 24.52 -12.73 -3.93
N GLU A 234 25.27 -12.21 -4.92
CA GLU A 234 25.28 -10.77 -5.20
C GLU A 234 24.09 -10.39 -6.06
N GLN A 235 23.41 -9.32 -5.68
CA GLN A 235 22.24 -8.79 -6.39
C GLN A 235 22.43 -7.30 -6.65
N GLU A 236 21.92 -6.82 -7.77
CA GLU A 236 21.90 -5.39 -8.11
C GLU A 236 20.83 -4.66 -7.26
N GLY A 237 20.86 -3.32 -7.25
CA GLY A 237 19.82 -2.55 -6.57
C GLY A 237 18.43 -2.86 -7.13
N GLY A 238 17.46 -3.16 -6.27
CA GLY A 238 16.13 -3.58 -6.69
C GLY A 238 15.27 -4.15 -5.56
N THR A 239 14.02 -4.50 -5.91
CA THR A 239 13.07 -5.19 -5.05
C THR A 239 12.94 -6.63 -5.52
N TYR A 240 12.98 -7.57 -4.57
CA TYR A 240 12.95 -9.00 -4.82
C TYR A 240 11.87 -9.69 -4.00
N GLU A 241 11.28 -10.75 -4.54
CA GLU A 241 10.21 -11.51 -3.91
C GLU A 241 10.49 -13.02 -3.97
N PHE A 242 10.19 -13.73 -2.88
CA PHE A 242 10.38 -15.17 -2.76
C PHE A 242 9.16 -15.81 -2.12
N GLU A 243 8.61 -16.82 -2.78
CA GLU A 243 7.57 -17.66 -2.19
C GLU A 243 8.19 -18.71 -1.26
N LEU A 244 7.72 -18.75 -0.01
CA LEU A 244 8.03 -19.79 0.96
C LEU A 244 6.83 -20.73 1.12
N SER A 245 7.03 -22.01 0.80
CA SER A 245 6.06 -23.07 1.08
C SER A 245 6.19 -23.60 2.51
N GLY A 246 5.08 -23.56 3.25
CA GLY A 246 4.91 -24.14 4.58
C GLY A 246 4.45 -25.60 4.58
N GLU A 247 4.30 -26.26 3.41
CA GLU A 247 3.79 -27.64 3.34
C GLU A 247 4.58 -28.63 4.21
N LYS A 248 5.91 -28.47 4.23
CA LYS A 248 6.84 -29.33 5.00
C LYS A 248 7.19 -28.78 6.38
N LEU A 249 6.60 -27.65 6.77
CA LEU A 249 6.85 -26.97 8.05
C LEU A 249 5.71 -27.25 9.04
N SER A 250 6.00 -27.25 10.33
CA SER A 250 4.97 -27.40 11.38
C SER A 250 4.29 -26.06 11.65
N SER A 251 3.05 -26.06 12.16
CA SER A 251 2.45 -24.81 12.67
C SER A 251 3.34 -24.22 13.76
N GLY A 252 3.58 -22.92 13.71
CA GLY A 252 4.51 -22.30 14.66
C GLY A 252 5.04 -20.95 14.20
N ILE A 253 6.00 -20.44 14.98
CA ILE A 253 6.69 -19.18 14.72
C ILE A 253 8.01 -19.47 14.01
N TYR A 254 8.25 -18.70 12.96
CA TYR A 254 9.48 -18.70 12.17
C TYR A 254 10.04 -17.29 12.09
N PHE A 255 11.32 -17.17 11.75
CA PHE A 255 12.00 -15.89 11.57
C PHE A 255 12.67 -15.87 10.21
N CYS A 256 12.27 -14.93 9.36
CA CYS A 256 12.99 -14.62 8.13
C CYS A 256 14.07 -13.58 8.45
N ARG A 257 15.30 -13.85 8.04
CA ARG A 257 16.46 -12.98 8.21
C ARG A 257 16.98 -12.58 6.85
N LEU A 258 17.09 -11.27 6.62
CA LEU A 258 17.81 -10.69 5.51
C LEU A 258 19.15 -10.16 6.03
N LYS A 259 20.26 -10.57 5.41
CA LYS A 259 21.59 -10.05 5.68
C LYS A 259 22.15 -9.41 4.42
N VAL A 260 22.60 -8.16 4.54
CA VAL A 260 23.21 -7.38 3.45
C VAL A 260 24.52 -6.81 3.99
N GLY A 261 25.65 -7.34 3.51
CA GLY A 261 26.97 -7.02 4.08
C GLY A 261 27.05 -7.33 5.59
N ASN A 262 27.25 -6.28 6.40
CA ASN A 262 27.32 -6.36 7.87
C ASN A 262 25.97 -6.13 8.56
N HIS A 263 24.92 -5.82 7.81
CA HIS A 263 23.63 -5.48 8.39
C HIS A 263 22.64 -6.64 8.30
N VAL A 264 21.72 -6.69 9.26
CA VAL A 264 20.74 -7.78 9.40
C VAL A 264 19.38 -7.20 9.78
N GLU A 265 18.34 -7.55 9.03
CA GLU A 265 16.93 -7.35 9.41
C GLU A 265 16.22 -8.70 9.58
N VAL A 266 15.25 -8.76 10.50
CA VAL A 266 14.52 -9.99 10.83
C VAL A 266 13.02 -9.72 10.92
N ASN A 267 12.22 -10.54 10.24
CA ASN A 267 10.76 -10.55 10.33
C ASN A 267 10.24 -11.86 10.92
N LYS A 268 9.29 -11.73 11.84
CA LYS A 268 8.59 -12.86 12.46
C LYS A 268 7.45 -13.32 11.56
N MET A 269 7.41 -14.61 11.26
CA MET A 269 6.39 -15.27 10.46
C MET A 269 5.61 -16.28 11.32
N ILE A 270 4.31 -16.38 11.12
CA ILE A 270 3.43 -17.32 11.83
C ILE A 270 2.80 -18.25 10.80
N LEU A 271 3.07 -19.55 10.90
CA LEU A 271 2.44 -20.57 10.07
C LEU A 271 1.27 -21.21 10.83
N LEU A 272 0.09 -21.17 10.23
CA LEU A 272 -1.11 -21.88 10.69
C LEU A 272 -1.44 -23.01 9.72
N LYS A 273 -1.48 -24.24 10.22
CA LYS A 273 -2.10 -25.41 9.57
C LYS A 273 -3.36 -25.81 10.30
#